data_AF-A0A8H6X9V4-F1
#
_entry.id   AF-A0A8H6X9V4-F1
#
_cell.length_a   1.000
_cell.length_b   1.000
_cell.length_c   1.000
_cell.angle_alpha   90.00
_cell.angle_beta   90.00
_cell.angle_gamma   90.00
#
_symmetry.space_group_name_H-M   'P 1'
#
loop_
_entity.id
_entity.type
_entity.pdbx_description
1 polymer ?
#
loop_
_entity_poly.entity_id
_entity_poly.type
_entity_poly.pdbx_seq_one_letter_code
_entity_poly.pdbx_strand_id
1 'polypeptide(L)'
;MSQITMHGAERPGKMRWDKPFLPPLEPLSSSACRQIFLDVADEPDPQEESALNDLLDLSGNLPLVVGLMANIASFEGYSGTLSCWRIENTTLLSDGHDKRSNLEKSITLSLGNPRIASSLHVKNLLSLLSLLPDGIRVEDIMASKVPIPDIRRCQSVLVGTPLAYIDAKGRLKALSPIREYIHRAHRAPNTFQPPPYVFSGLSWALGYEA
;
A
#
# COMPACT_ATOMS: atom_id res chain seq x y z
N MET A 1 -17.13 35.84 -12.10
CA MET A 1 -16.35 34.59 -12.13
C MET A 1 -16.95 33.63 -11.12
N SER A 2 -17.77 32.67 -11.55
CA SER A 2 -18.40 31.69 -10.65
C SER A 2 -17.38 30.61 -10.28
N GLN A 3 -17.06 30.50 -9.00
CA GLN A 3 -16.33 29.37 -8.43
C GLN A 3 -17.19 28.10 -8.63
N ILE A 4 -16.64 27.12 -9.35
CA ILE A 4 -17.27 25.80 -9.50
C ILE A 4 -16.80 24.96 -8.32
N THR A 5 -17.59 24.90 -7.25
CA THR A 5 -17.37 23.93 -6.17
C THR A 5 -18.04 22.61 -6.56
N MET A 6 -17.23 21.64 -6.96
CA MET A 6 -17.66 20.27 -7.24
C MET A 6 -17.93 19.56 -5.91
N HIS A 7 -19.19 19.53 -5.48
CA HIS A 7 -19.60 18.74 -4.33
C HIS A 7 -19.76 17.29 -4.76
N GLY A 8 -18.90 16.39 -4.27
CA GLY A 8 -18.93 14.96 -4.59
C GLY A 8 -20.19 14.20 -4.17
N ALA A 9 -21.17 14.88 -3.57
CA ALA A 9 -22.49 14.34 -3.23
C ALA A 9 -23.58 14.71 -4.26
N GLU A 10 -23.35 15.69 -5.13
CA GLU A 10 -24.33 16.12 -6.12
C GLU A 10 -24.10 15.39 -7.45
N ARG A 11 -25.12 14.68 -7.91
CA ARG A 11 -25.04 13.85 -9.12
C ARG A 11 -25.12 14.75 -10.36
N PRO A 12 -24.18 14.64 -11.32
CA PRO A 12 -24.24 15.34 -12.59
C PRO A 12 -25.61 15.21 -13.29
N GLY A 13 -26.23 16.35 -13.60
CA GLY A 13 -27.62 16.43 -14.08
C GLY A 13 -27.88 15.94 -15.50
N LYS A 14 -26.85 15.53 -16.27
CA LYS A 14 -26.98 15.12 -17.69
C LYS A 14 -26.85 13.61 -17.94
N MET A 15 -26.72 12.80 -16.88
CA MET A 15 -26.67 11.33 -16.99
C MET A 15 -27.97 10.70 -16.48
N ARG A 16 -28.40 9.61 -17.15
CA ARG A 16 -29.48 8.75 -16.66
C ARG A 16 -28.89 7.85 -15.57
N TRP A 17 -29.09 8.23 -14.33
CA TRP A 17 -28.75 7.40 -13.17
C TRP A 17 -29.73 6.26 -13.04
N ASP A 18 -29.23 5.07 -12.69
CA ASP A 18 -30.06 3.91 -12.38
C ASP A 18 -31.04 4.24 -11.24
N LYS A 19 -32.29 3.78 -11.40
CA LYS A 19 -33.36 3.95 -10.42
C LYS A 19 -33.91 2.56 -10.05
N PRO A 20 -33.96 2.19 -8.75
CA PRO A 20 -33.55 2.98 -7.60
C PRO A 20 -32.04 3.21 -7.54
N PHE A 21 -31.62 4.31 -6.91
CA PHE A 21 -30.21 4.61 -6.76
C PHE A 21 -29.52 3.54 -5.93
N LEU A 22 -28.30 3.16 -6.34
CA LEU A 22 -27.47 2.27 -5.54
C LEU A 22 -27.14 2.95 -4.20
N PRO A 23 -27.22 2.21 -3.07
CA PRO A 23 -26.77 2.71 -1.79
C PRO A 23 -25.26 3.00 -1.83
N PRO A 24 -24.76 3.90 -0.97
CA PRO A 24 -23.32 4.07 -0.80
C PRO A 24 -22.63 2.73 -0.54
N LEU A 25 -21.42 2.56 -1.08
CA LEU A 25 -20.62 1.37 -0.81
C LEU A 25 -20.30 1.31 0.69
N GLU A 26 -20.83 0.29 1.36
CA GLU A 26 -20.53 0.04 2.75
C GLU A 26 -19.11 -0.52 2.91
N PRO A 27 -18.46 -0.32 4.07
CA PRO A 27 -17.24 -1.04 4.41
C PRO A 27 -17.43 -2.56 4.27
N LEU A 28 -16.35 -3.28 4.02
CA LEU A 28 -16.39 -4.74 4.00
C LEU A 28 -16.93 -5.27 5.34
N SER A 29 -17.70 -6.36 5.29
CA SER A 29 -18.03 -7.10 6.50
C SER A 29 -16.76 -7.72 7.09
N SER A 30 -16.71 -7.89 8.41
CA SER A 30 -15.57 -8.53 9.08
C SER A 30 -15.25 -9.91 8.51
N SER A 31 -16.28 -10.68 8.13
CA SER A 31 -16.10 -11.99 7.49
C SER A 31 -15.45 -11.89 6.10
N ALA A 32 -15.80 -10.87 5.31
CA ALA A 32 -15.19 -10.64 4.01
C ALA A 32 -13.75 -10.12 4.15
N CYS A 33 -13.48 -9.28 5.14
CA CYS A 33 -12.11 -8.87 5.48
C CYS A 33 -11.23 -10.07 5.85
N ARG A 34 -11.73 -10.97 6.73
CA ARG A 34 -11.01 -12.20 7.09
C ARG A 34 -10.74 -13.04 5.84
N GLN A 35 -11.74 -13.26 4.99
CA GLN A 35 -11.55 -14.04 3.76
C GLN A 35 -10.47 -13.45 2.86
N ILE A 36 -10.53 -12.14 2.58
CA ILE A 36 -9.53 -11.47 1.74
C ILE A 36 -8.13 -11.57 2.36
N PHE A 37 -8.02 -11.47 3.68
CA PHE A 37 -6.73 -11.58 4.36
C PHE A 37 -6.12 -12.97 4.14
N LEU A 38 -6.93 -14.03 4.33
CA LEU A 38 -6.47 -15.42 4.25
C LEU A 38 -6.22 -15.87 2.82
N ASP A 39 -6.96 -15.33 1.85
CA ASP A 39 -6.68 -15.55 0.42
C ASP A 39 -5.28 -15.05 0.01
N VAL A 40 -4.68 -14.16 0.81
CA VAL A 40 -3.35 -13.58 0.56
C VAL A 40 -2.27 -14.12 1.50
N ALA A 41 -2.57 -14.34 2.79
CA ALA A 41 -1.62 -14.69 3.84
C ALA A 41 -1.72 -16.14 4.36
N ASP A 42 -2.57 -16.97 3.75
CA ASP A 42 -2.90 -18.34 4.16
C ASP A 42 -3.55 -18.45 5.56
N GLU A 43 -3.97 -19.63 6.00
CA GLU A 43 -4.54 -19.80 7.35
C GLU A 43 -3.48 -19.65 8.45
N PRO A 44 -3.76 -18.90 9.54
CA PRO A 44 -2.83 -18.73 10.63
C PRO A 44 -2.69 -20.01 11.46
N ASP A 45 -1.53 -20.17 12.09
CA ASP A 45 -1.40 -21.11 13.20
C ASP A 45 -2.33 -20.68 14.36
N PRO A 46 -2.80 -21.62 15.22
CA PRO A 46 -3.68 -21.29 16.34
C PRO A 46 -3.12 -20.22 17.30
N GLN A 47 -1.81 -20.06 17.35
CA GLN A 47 -1.11 -19.06 18.17
C GLN A 47 -1.17 -17.65 17.57
N GLU A 48 -1.40 -17.54 16.26
CA GLU A 48 -1.43 -16.28 15.52
C GLU A 48 -2.85 -15.75 15.26
N GLU A 49 -3.89 -16.52 15.59
CA GLU A 49 -5.30 -16.12 15.41
C GLU A 49 -5.63 -14.81 16.14
N SER A 50 -5.05 -14.57 17.33
CA SER A 50 -5.24 -13.28 18.02
C SER A 50 -4.58 -12.12 17.27
N ALA A 51 -3.41 -12.34 16.66
CA ALA A 51 -2.72 -11.32 15.89
C ALA A 51 -3.47 -11.01 14.58
N LEU A 52 -4.07 -12.00 13.94
CA LEU A 52 -4.97 -11.80 12.81
C LEU A 52 -6.16 -10.91 13.19
N ASN A 53 -6.84 -11.21 14.30
CA ASN A 53 -7.98 -10.41 14.76
C ASN A 53 -7.58 -8.96 15.05
N ASP A 54 -6.46 -8.73 15.74
CA ASP A 54 -5.91 -7.38 15.97
C ASP A 54 -5.63 -6.64 14.65
N LEU A 55 -5.02 -7.31 13.67
CA LEU A 55 -4.75 -6.72 12.35
C LEU A 55 -6.03 -6.38 11.58
N LEU A 56 -7.05 -7.23 11.64
CA LEU A 56 -8.34 -6.98 10.99
C LEU A 56 -9.04 -5.77 11.63
N ASP A 57 -9.02 -5.66 12.96
CA ASP A 57 -9.57 -4.51 13.66
C ASP A 57 -8.83 -3.22 13.27
N LEU A 58 -7.50 -3.26 13.23
CA LEU A 58 -6.66 -2.13 12.80
C LEU A 58 -6.90 -1.72 11.33
N SER A 59 -7.37 -2.63 10.48
CA SER A 59 -7.64 -2.34 9.07
C SER A 59 -8.77 -1.34 8.84
N GLY A 60 -9.65 -1.15 9.83
CA GLY A 60 -10.86 -0.34 9.70
C GLY A 60 -11.82 -0.83 8.60
N ASN A 61 -11.76 -2.13 8.26
CA ASN A 61 -12.52 -2.80 7.19
C ASN A 61 -12.34 -2.16 5.80
N LEU A 62 -11.16 -1.61 5.53
CA LEU A 62 -10.81 -1.05 4.22
C LEU A 62 -10.14 -2.14 3.35
N PRO A 63 -10.71 -2.49 2.18
CA PRO A 63 -10.18 -3.57 1.34
C PRO A 63 -8.69 -3.43 1.02
N LEU A 64 -8.26 -2.20 0.73
CA LEU A 64 -6.86 -1.91 0.40
C LEU A 64 -5.95 -2.11 1.61
N VAL A 65 -6.37 -1.70 2.81
CA VAL A 65 -5.58 -1.82 4.04
C VAL A 65 -5.46 -3.29 4.43
N VAL A 66 -6.56 -4.05 4.33
CA VAL A 66 -6.56 -5.51 4.50
C VAL A 66 -5.57 -6.16 3.53
N GLY A 67 -5.63 -5.83 2.25
CA GLY A 67 -4.71 -6.37 1.26
C GLY A 67 -3.24 -6.03 1.54
N LEU A 68 -2.94 -4.78 1.90
CA LEU A 68 -1.57 -4.33 2.25
C LEU A 68 -1.04 -5.10 3.45
N MET A 69 -1.81 -5.22 4.53
CA MET A 69 -1.38 -5.94 5.72
C MET A 69 -1.26 -7.45 5.48
N ALA A 70 -2.19 -8.05 4.74
CA ALA A 70 -2.10 -9.46 4.37
C ALA A 70 -0.86 -9.75 3.52
N ASN A 71 -0.53 -8.86 2.58
CA ASN A 71 0.70 -8.99 1.79
C ASN A 71 1.98 -8.81 2.62
N ILE A 72 1.95 -8.12 3.77
CA ILE A 72 3.10 -8.06 4.67
C ILE A 72 3.15 -9.35 5.50
N ALA A 73 2.01 -9.77 6.05
CA ALA A 73 1.88 -10.98 6.87
C ALA A 73 2.28 -12.26 6.12
N SER A 74 2.02 -12.36 4.82
CA SER A 74 2.44 -13.49 4.00
C SER A 74 3.97 -13.69 3.93
N PHE A 75 4.77 -12.70 4.35
CA PHE A 75 6.24 -12.81 4.41
C PHE A 75 6.81 -12.68 5.81
N GLU A 76 6.24 -11.81 6.65
CA GLU A 76 6.76 -11.51 7.99
C GLU A 76 6.02 -12.25 9.12
N GLY A 77 4.94 -12.96 8.79
CA GLY A 77 4.00 -13.55 9.75
C GLY A 77 3.05 -12.51 10.35
N TYR A 78 1.99 -12.99 10.99
CA TYR A 78 0.95 -12.14 11.58
C TYR A 78 1.50 -11.33 12.75
N SER A 79 2.23 -12.00 13.65
CA SER A 79 2.81 -11.38 14.84
C SER A 79 3.90 -10.35 14.50
N GLY A 80 4.71 -10.64 13.47
CA GLY A 80 5.72 -9.72 12.94
C GLY A 80 5.07 -8.46 12.37
N THR A 81 4.06 -8.63 11.50
CA THR A 81 3.31 -7.52 10.90
C THR A 81 2.67 -6.62 11.95
N LEU A 82 2.05 -7.21 12.98
CA LEU A 82 1.43 -6.47 14.08
C LEU A 82 2.47 -5.68 14.90
N SER A 83 3.66 -6.24 15.09
CA SER A 83 4.76 -5.57 15.79
C SER A 83 5.28 -4.37 14.99
N CYS A 84 5.51 -4.56 13.68
CA CYS A 84 5.89 -3.49 12.76
C CYS A 84 4.86 -2.36 12.76
N TRP A 85 3.56 -2.71 12.74
CA TRP A 85 2.48 -1.73 12.83
C TRP A 85 2.53 -0.91 14.12
N ARG A 86 2.70 -1.56 15.27
CA ARG A 86 2.75 -0.88 16.57
C ARG A 86 3.92 0.09 16.65
N ILE A 87 5.08 -0.26 16.08
CA ILE A 87 6.24 0.63 16.00
C ILE A 87 5.91 1.86 15.14
N GLU A 88 5.36 1.66 13.94
CA GLU A 88 5.00 2.76 13.04
C GLU A 88 3.88 3.65 13.62
N ASN A 89 3.00 3.09 14.45
CA ASN A 89 1.98 3.86 15.16
C ASN A 89 2.56 4.83 16.21
N THR A 90 3.79 4.59 16.70
CA THR A 90 4.47 5.51 17.62
C THR A 90 5.22 6.63 16.91
N THR A 91 5.62 6.42 15.64
CA THR A 91 6.35 7.42 14.83
C THR A 91 5.39 8.41 14.17
N LEU A 92 4.25 7.91 13.69
CA LEU A 92 3.15 8.71 13.19
C LEU A 92 2.25 9.06 14.38
N LEU A 93 2.50 10.21 15.02
CA LEU A 93 1.63 10.81 16.05
C LEU A 93 0.20 10.93 15.50
N SER A 94 -0.58 9.86 15.60
CA SER A 94 -1.96 9.81 15.11
C SER A 94 -2.88 9.78 16.32
N ASP A 95 -3.69 10.82 16.45
CA ASP A 95 -4.78 10.87 17.42
C ASP A 95 -5.91 9.93 16.94
N GLY A 96 -5.75 8.63 17.23
CA GLY A 96 -6.82 7.65 17.14
C GLY A 96 -7.03 6.94 15.78
N HIS A 97 -8.06 6.10 15.80
CA HIS A 97 -8.48 5.12 14.78
C HIS A 97 -9.11 5.78 13.53
N ASP A 98 -8.44 6.77 12.95
CA ASP A 98 -8.87 7.37 11.69
C ASP A 98 -8.54 6.44 10.51
N LYS A 99 -9.53 6.20 9.65
CA LYS A 99 -9.39 5.39 8.43
C LYS A 99 -8.25 5.87 7.55
N ARG A 100 -8.05 7.19 7.48
CA ARG A 100 -6.95 7.77 6.70
C ARG A 100 -5.59 7.51 7.35
N SER A 101 -5.48 7.59 8.67
CA SER A 101 -4.22 7.30 9.38
C SER A 101 -3.86 5.82 9.25
N ASN A 102 -4.83 4.91 9.33
CA ASN A 102 -4.62 3.47 9.13
C ASN A 102 -4.16 3.17 7.69
N LEU A 103 -4.76 3.84 6.70
CA LEU A 103 -4.33 3.72 5.32
C LEU A 103 -2.89 4.23 5.12
N GLU A 104 -2.58 5.44 5.58
CA GLU A 104 -1.24 6.02 5.45
C GLU A 104 -0.18 5.13 6.12
N LYS A 105 -0.47 4.57 7.31
CA LYS A 105 0.39 3.58 7.99
C LYS A 105 0.62 2.32 7.17
N SER A 106 -0.46 1.70 6.66
CA SER A 106 -0.36 0.48 5.86
C SER A 106 0.47 0.67 4.59
N ILE A 107 0.41 1.87 3.99
CA ILE A 107 1.24 2.24 2.84
C ILE A 107 2.70 2.37 3.28
N THR A 108 2.99 3.07 4.38
CA THR A 108 4.37 3.22 4.90
C THR A 108 5.01 1.85 5.17
N LEU A 109 4.30 0.96 5.87
CA LEU A 109 4.78 -0.40 6.15
C LEU A 109 5.03 -1.19 4.87
N SER A 110 4.12 -1.09 3.89
CA SER A 110 4.29 -1.77 2.59
C SER A 110 5.50 -1.25 1.83
N LEU A 111 5.79 0.06 1.89
CA LEU A 111 7.00 0.66 1.30
C LEU A 111 8.28 0.27 2.05
N GLY A 112 8.16 -0.01 3.35
CA GLY A 112 9.22 -0.53 4.21
C GLY A 112 9.56 -2.00 3.98
N ASN A 113 8.68 -2.77 3.30
CA ASN A 113 8.91 -4.18 3.00
C ASN A 113 10.28 -4.37 2.32
N PRO A 114 11.12 -5.33 2.77
CA PRO A 114 12.47 -5.55 2.23
C PRO A 114 12.53 -5.64 0.70
N ARG A 115 11.51 -6.18 0.04
CA ARG A 115 11.45 -6.30 -1.43
C ARG A 115 11.38 -4.95 -2.15
N ILE A 116 10.78 -3.95 -1.51
CA ILE A 116 10.67 -2.58 -2.03
C ILE A 116 11.79 -1.71 -1.47
N ALA A 117 12.06 -1.83 -0.17
CA ALA A 117 13.04 -1.02 0.53
C ALA A 117 14.46 -1.20 0.00
N SER A 118 14.82 -2.44 -0.38
CA SER A 118 16.17 -2.81 -0.85
C SER A 118 16.50 -2.32 -2.27
N SER A 119 15.51 -1.91 -3.07
CA SER A 119 15.72 -1.50 -4.45
C SER A 119 15.25 -0.08 -4.71
N LEU A 120 16.21 0.83 -4.96
CA LEU A 120 15.91 2.20 -5.37
C LEU A 120 15.14 2.24 -6.72
N HIS A 121 15.38 1.28 -7.60
CA HIS A 121 14.73 1.19 -8.91
C HIS A 121 13.22 0.90 -8.79
N VAL A 122 12.82 0.07 -7.82
CA VAL A 122 11.41 -0.20 -7.52
C VAL A 122 10.71 1.06 -7.02
N LYS A 123 11.36 1.81 -6.12
CA LYS A 123 10.84 3.10 -5.63
C LYS A 123 10.74 4.14 -6.74
N ASN A 124 11.74 4.23 -7.62
CA ASN A 124 11.72 5.14 -8.76
C ASN A 124 10.60 4.80 -9.75
N LEU A 125 10.38 3.51 -10.02
CA LEU A 125 9.25 3.08 -10.85
C LEU A 125 7.92 3.45 -10.19
N LEU A 126 7.76 3.21 -8.90
CA LEU A 126 6.53 3.56 -8.19
C LEU A 126 6.28 5.08 -8.16
N SER A 127 7.34 5.89 -8.00
CA SER A 127 7.27 7.35 -8.10
C SER A 127 6.90 7.81 -9.51
N LEU A 128 7.49 7.20 -10.56
CA LEU A 128 7.10 7.48 -11.95
C LEU A 128 5.61 7.15 -12.20
N LEU A 129 5.16 5.97 -11.76
CA LEU A 129 3.76 5.58 -11.85
C LEU A 129 2.85 6.53 -11.06
N SER A 130 3.37 7.17 -10.02
CA SER A 130 2.57 8.09 -9.24
C SER A 130 2.14 9.30 -10.08
N LEU A 131 3.07 9.78 -10.91
CA LEU A 131 2.89 10.89 -11.86
C LEU A 131 2.02 10.53 -13.08
N LEU A 132 1.78 9.24 -13.34
CA LEU A 132 1.10 8.74 -14.54
C LEU A 132 -0.26 8.12 -14.18
N PRO A 133 -1.35 8.92 -14.11
CA PRO A 133 -2.68 8.41 -13.73
C PRO A 133 -3.20 7.32 -14.68
N ASP A 134 -2.86 7.43 -15.97
CA ASP A 134 -3.24 6.45 -16.97
C ASP A 134 -2.28 5.26 -17.06
N GLY A 135 -1.23 5.24 -16.23
CA GLY A 135 -0.20 4.22 -16.25
C GLY A 135 0.64 4.25 -17.53
N ILE A 136 1.47 3.22 -17.70
CA ILE A 136 2.38 3.10 -18.82
C ILE A 136 2.65 1.61 -19.12
N ARG A 137 2.92 1.27 -20.38
CA ARG A 137 3.37 -0.08 -20.72
C ARG A 137 4.85 -0.22 -20.42
N VAL A 138 5.26 -1.41 -19.99
CA VAL A 138 6.68 -1.65 -19.67
C VAL A 138 7.55 -1.56 -20.92
N GLU A 139 7.00 -1.93 -22.07
CA GLU A 139 7.63 -1.78 -23.38
C GLU A 139 7.92 -0.31 -23.70
N ASP A 140 6.99 0.60 -23.37
CA ASP A 140 7.16 2.04 -23.56
C ASP A 140 8.24 2.60 -22.61
N ILE A 141 8.31 2.11 -21.36
CA ILE A 141 9.37 2.49 -20.42
C ILE A 141 10.73 2.03 -20.95
N MET A 142 10.84 0.80 -21.46
CA MET A 142 12.09 0.28 -22.03
C MET A 142 12.54 1.05 -23.27
N ALA A 143 11.59 1.50 -24.09
CA ALA A 143 11.87 2.35 -25.25
C ALA A 143 12.26 3.78 -24.83
N SER A 144 11.75 4.25 -23.69
CA SER A 144 12.15 5.52 -23.10
C SER A 144 13.54 5.42 -22.46
N LYS A 145 14.37 6.46 -22.58
CA LYS A 145 15.70 6.50 -21.94
C LYS A 145 15.62 6.73 -20.41
N VAL A 146 14.59 6.21 -19.76
CA VAL A 146 14.41 6.33 -18.32
C VAL A 146 15.41 5.39 -17.62
N PRO A 147 16.24 5.89 -16.70
CA PRO A 147 17.31 5.11 -16.07
C PRO A 147 16.77 4.21 -14.94
N ILE A 148 15.87 3.28 -15.27
CA ILE A 148 15.39 2.25 -14.36
C ILE A 148 15.85 0.89 -14.92
N PRO A 149 17.01 0.39 -14.47
CA PRO A 149 17.48 -0.94 -14.88
C PRO A 149 16.53 -2.03 -14.36
N ASP A 150 16.52 -3.16 -15.06
CA ASP A 150 15.69 -4.33 -14.72
C ASP A 150 14.21 -4.00 -14.48
N ILE A 151 13.61 -3.21 -15.36
CA ILE A 151 12.21 -2.76 -15.23
C ILE A 151 11.23 -3.92 -15.04
N ARG A 152 11.47 -5.07 -15.69
CA ARG A 152 10.60 -6.25 -15.60
C ARG A 152 10.62 -6.82 -14.18
N ARG A 153 11.79 -6.85 -13.54
CA ARG A 153 11.91 -7.24 -12.13
C ARG A 153 11.18 -6.24 -11.23
N CYS A 154 11.35 -4.96 -11.48
CA CYS A 154 10.67 -3.91 -10.71
C CYS A 154 9.14 -4.01 -10.84
N GLN A 155 8.65 -4.24 -12.05
CA GLN A 155 7.24 -4.51 -12.33
C GLN A 155 6.75 -5.73 -11.54
N SER A 156 7.43 -6.87 -11.62
CA SER A 156 7.02 -8.08 -10.91
C SER A 156 6.96 -7.86 -9.39
N VAL A 157 7.92 -7.13 -8.82
CA VAL A 157 7.89 -6.77 -7.40
C VAL A 157 6.67 -5.90 -7.08
N LEU A 158 6.41 -4.85 -7.85
CA LEU A 158 5.29 -3.94 -7.59
C LEU A 158 3.92 -4.62 -7.78
N VAL A 159 3.76 -5.46 -8.80
CA VAL A 159 2.51 -6.20 -9.07
C VAL A 159 2.29 -7.31 -8.04
N GLY A 160 3.36 -7.89 -7.48
CA GLY A 160 3.28 -8.83 -6.36
C GLY A 160 2.95 -8.17 -5.01
N THR A 161 2.67 -6.87 -5.00
CA THR A 161 2.24 -6.11 -3.83
C THR A 161 0.94 -5.35 -4.15
N PRO A 162 0.12 -4.98 -3.14
CA PRO A 162 -1.08 -4.16 -3.34
C PRO A 162 -0.77 -2.68 -3.59
N LEU A 163 0.37 -2.36 -4.22
CA LEU A 163 0.78 -0.99 -4.56
C LEU A 163 0.53 -0.66 -6.03
N ALA A 164 0.66 -1.66 -6.91
CA ALA A 164 0.47 -1.52 -8.35
C ALA A 164 -0.29 -2.70 -8.95
N TYR A 165 -0.90 -2.48 -10.10
CA TYR A 165 -1.60 -3.50 -10.87
C TYR A 165 -1.42 -3.27 -12.36
N ILE A 166 -1.73 -4.30 -13.16
CA ILE A 166 -1.78 -4.21 -14.61
C ILE A 166 -3.25 -4.14 -15.01
N ASP A 167 -3.63 -3.12 -15.77
CA ASP A 167 -5.00 -3.00 -16.27
C ASP A 167 -5.28 -3.93 -17.46
N ALA A 168 -6.54 -4.00 -17.89
CA ALA A 168 -6.95 -4.83 -19.03
C ALA A 168 -6.26 -4.45 -20.36
N LYS A 169 -5.63 -3.27 -20.44
CA LYS A 169 -4.88 -2.80 -21.62
C LYS A 169 -3.37 -3.10 -21.54
N GLY A 170 -2.94 -3.80 -20.48
CA GLY A 170 -1.55 -4.15 -20.22
C GLY A 170 -0.73 -2.98 -19.67
N ARG A 171 -1.35 -1.95 -19.09
CA ARG A 171 -0.63 -0.80 -18.53
C ARG A 171 -0.40 -1.01 -17.05
N LEU A 172 0.85 -0.84 -16.62
CA LEU A 172 1.22 -0.82 -15.22
C LEU A 172 0.74 0.49 -14.59
N LYS A 173 0.01 0.38 -13.47
CA LYS A 173 -0.60 1.49 -12.75
C LYS A 173 -0.38 1.36 -11.26
N ALA A 174 -0.10 2.48 -10.60
CA ALA A 174 -0.24 2.59 -9.15
C ALA A 174 -1.71 2.83 -8.78
N LEU A 175 -2.14 2.28 -7.65
CA LEU A 175 -3.47 2.54 -7.10
C LEU A 175 -3.64 4.02 -6.74
N SER A 176 -4.86 4.56 -6.90
CA SER A 176 -5.11 5.99 -6.65
C SER A 176 -4.73 6.47 -5.24
N PRO A 177 -4.98 5.70 -4.15
CA PRO A 177 -4.56 6.11 -2.81
C PRO A 177 -3.04 6.11 -2.64
N ILE A 178 -2.34 5.17 -3.27
CA ILE A 178 -0.86 5.09 -3.26
C ILE A 178 -0.26 6.30 -3.99
N ARG A 179 -0.84 6.63 -5.14
CA ARG A 179 -0.52 7.84 -5.90
C ARG A 179 -0.60 9.10 -5.06
N GLU A 180 -1.73 9.29 -4.39
CA GLU A 180 -1.97 10.47 -3.56
C GLU A 180 -0.99 10.53 -2.38
N TYR A 181 -0.74 9.40 -1.71
CA TYR A 181 0.25 9.31 -0.64
C TYR A 181 1.65 9.74 -1.11
N ILE A 182 2.12 9.19 -2.23
CA ILE A 182 3.44 9.50 -2.80
C ILE A 182 3.54 10.97 -3.22
N HIS A 183 2.51 11.52 -3.85
CA HIS A 183 2.47 12.93 -4.22
C HIS A 183 2.56 13.87 -3.01
N ARG A 184 1.90 13.52 -1.90
CA ARG A 184 1.99 14.29 -0.65
C ARG A 184 3.38 14.21 -0.03
N ALA A 185 3.96 13.00 0.03
CA ALA A 185 5.31 12.79 0.52
C ALA A 185 6.35 13.62 -0.25
N HIS A 186 6.20 13.75 -1.58
CA HIS A 186 7.08 14.57 -2.41
C HIS A 186 6.81 16.09 -2.33
N ARG A 187 5.62 16.52 -1.92
CA ARG A 187 5.26 17.95 -1.76
C ARG A 187 5.68 18.53 -0.40
N ALA A 188 5.89 17.69 0.61
CA ALA A 188 6.42 18.13 1.89
C ALA A 188 7.86 18.64 1.69
N PRO A 189 8.20 19.89 2.06
CA PRO A 189 9.56 20.39 1.92
C PRO A 189 10.49 19.55 2.81
N ASN A 190 11.37 18.76 2.18
CA ASN A 190 12.57 18.09 2.72
C ASN A 190 12.60 17.84 4.25
N THR A 191 11.57 17.18 4.78
CA THR A 191 11.53 16.73 6.18
C THR A 191 11.21 15.25 6.31
N PHE A 192 10.99 14.54 5.20
CA PHE A 192 11.02 13.08 5.21
C PHE A 192 12.48 12.60 5.21
N GLN A 193 13.12 12.63 6.37
CA GLN A 193 14.21 11.70 6.62
C GLN A 193 13.59 10.29 6.59
N PRO A 194 14.05 9.36 5.74
CA PRO A 194 13.69 7.97 5.94
C PRO A 194 14.12 7.60 7.37
N PRO A 195 13.29 6.86 8.14
CA PRO A 195 13.69 6.43 9.47
C PRO A 195 15.05 5.72 9.39
N PRO A 196 15.99 5.96 10.32
CA PRO A 196 17.38 5.53 10.22
C PRO A 196 17.60 4.01 10.34
N TYR A 197 16.60 3.17 10.05
CA TYR A 197 16.68 1.73 10.19
C TYR A 197 16.36 1.04 8.86
N VAL A 198 17.32 1.08 7.95
CA VAL A 198 17.52 0.02 6.96
C VAL A 198 18.38 -1.04 7.64
N PHE A 199 17.76 -2.14 8.07
CA PHE A 199 18.40 -3.42 8.40
C PHE A 199 19.75 -3.37 9.14
N SER A 200 19.72 -3.19 10.47
CA SER A 200 20.73 -3.80 11.34
C SER A 200 20.39 -5.29 11.50
N GLY A 201 20.57 -6.04 10.42
CA GLY A 201 20.21 -7.46 10.30
C GLY A 201 21.36 -8.32 9.78
N LEU A 202 22.60 -8.00 10.14
CA LEU A 202 23.79 -8.85 9.93
C LEU A 202 24.74 -8.71 11.14
N SER A 203 24.28 -9.07 12.33
CA SER A 203 25.15 -9.21 13.51
C SER A 203 24.67 -10.33 14.45
N TRP A 204 24.47 -11.53 13.91
CA TRP A 204 24.40 -12.75 14.74
C TRP A 204 25.24 -13.93 14.20
N ALA A 205 26.03 -13.75 13.14
CA ALA A 205 26.87 -14.80 12.56
C ALA A 205 28.38 -14.63 12.83
N LEU A 206 28.76 -13.99 13.94
CA LEU A 206 30.11 -14.10 14.49
C LEU A 206 30.00 -14.42 15.98
N GLY A 207 29.77 -15.71 16.25
CA GLY A 207 30.16 -16.31 17.52
C GLY A 207 31.68 -16.29 17.62
N TYR A 208 32.15 -15.71 18.73
CA TYR A 208 33.48 -15.83 19.30
C TYR A 208 34.02 -17.27 19.24
N GLU A 209 35.25 -17.45 18.76
CA GLU A 209 36.26 -18.24 19.46
C GLU A 209 37.60 -17.50 19.38
N ALA A 210 38.37 -17.64 20.46
CA ALA A 210 39.52 -16.85 20.87
C ALA A 210 40.77 -17.01 19.99
#